data_AF-A0A0C1JMH1-F1
#
_entry.id   AF-A0A0C1JMH1-F1
#
_cell.length_a   1.000
_cell.length_b   1.000
_cell.length_c   1.000
_cell.angle_alpha   90.00
_cell.angle_beta   90.00
_cell.angle_gamma   90.00
#
_symmetry.space_group_name_H-M   'P 1'
#
loop_
_entity.id
_entity.type
_entity.pdbx_description
1 polymer ?
#
loop_
_entity_poly.entity_id
_entity_poly.type
_entity_poly.pdbx_seq_one_letter_code
_entity_poly.pdbx_strand_id
1 'polypeptide(L)'
;MTYLPSEIKQLSQLLNLYLNQNQLSSLPGEIGQLSQLRVLYLNRNQLTALPIEIGQLSQLQVLDLNQNQLTSLPGEIGQLFQLQRLKLIQNQLTSLPAEIGQMSQLKELDLNQNQLTSLPAEIGQMSQLKELDLNQNQLTSLPGEIGQLSQLKKLYLNQNQLTSLPAEIGQMSQLTKLELAENPLKDIVEKIRQRFRL
;
A
#
# COMPACT_ATOMS: atom_id res chain seq x y z
N MET A 1 20.92 8.86 12.50
CA MET A 1 21.64 8.50 11.25
C MET A 1 20.88 9.13 10.08
N THR A 2 21.56 9.84 9.17
CA THR A 2 20.93 10.58 8.05
C THR A 2 21.00 9.86 6.70
N TYR A 3 21.92 8.91 6.54
CA TYR A 3 22.01 8.02 5.39
C TYR A 3 22.48 6.63 5.83
N LEU A 4 22.15 5.61 5.04
CA LEU A 4 22.66 4.26 5.21
C LEU A 4 23.86 4.06 4.26
N PRO A 5 25.02 3.57 4.74
CA PRO A 5 26.21 3.43 3.90
C PRO A 5 26.06 2.27 2.89
N SER A 6 26.76 2.35 1.75
CA SER A 6 26.70 1.33 0.69
C SER A 6 27.30 -0.01 1.12
N GLU A 7 28.15 -0.01 2.14
CA GLU A 7 28.70 -1.20 2.79
C GLU A 7 27.61 -2.10 3.40
N ILE A 8 26.35 -1.63 3.53
CA ILE A 8 25.23 -2.45 3.96
C ILE A 8 25.11 -3.75 3.17
N LYS A 9 25.49 -3.76 1.89
CA LYS A 9 25.52 -4.97 1.04
C LYS A 9 26.33 -6.13 1.62
N GLN A 10 27.29 -5.86 2.49
CA GLN A 10 28.09 -6.90 3.15
C GLN A 10 27.27 -7.71 4.15
N LEU A 11 26.13 -7.19 4.62
CA LEU A 11 25.21 -7.87 5.54
C LEU A 11 24.21 -8.77 4.80
N SER A 12 24.66 -9.50 3.77
CA SER A 12 23.80 -10.29 2.87
C SER A 12 22.99 -11.40 3.54
N GLN A 13 23.37 -11.80 4.77
CA GLN A 13 22.66 -12.79 5.58
C GLN A 13 21.59 -12.18 6.49
N LEU A 14 21.39 -10.86 6.46
CA LEU A 14 20.46 -10.18 7.34
C LEU A 14 19.02 -10.54 7.00
N LEU A 15 18.29 -11.06 7.99
CA LEU A 15 16.87 -11.40 7.85
C LEU A 15 15.94 -10.24 8.21
N ASN A 16 16.34 -9.42 9.18
CA ASN A 16 15.53 -8.31 9.68
C ASN A 16 16.40 -7.06 9.83
N LEU A 17 15.94 -5.94 9.27
CA LEU A 17 16.62 -4.65 9.36
C LEU A 17 15.66 -3.61 9.93
N TYR A 18 16.03 -3.08 11.10
CA TYR A 18 15.27 -2.07 11.83
C TYR A 18 16.01 -0.74 11.76
N LEU A 19 15.47 0.19 10.96
CA LEU A 19 15.99 1.54 10.75
C LEU A 19 14.95 2.60 11.13
N ASN A 20 13.89 2.20 11.83
CA ASN A 20 12.82 3.07 12.26
C ASN A 20 13.30 4.18 13.21
N GLN A 21 12.61 5.33 13.20
CA GLN A 21 12.92 6.48 14.07
C GLN A 21 14.33 7.05 13.86
N ASN A 22 14.72 7.20 12.59
CA ASN A 22 15.97 7.85 12.20
C ASN A 22 15.68 9.13 11.39
N GLN A 23 16.71 9.66 10.75
CA GLN A 23 16.62 10.85 9.90
C GLN A 23 17.03 10.50 8.46
N LEU A 24 16.80 9.26 8.03
CA LEU A 24 17.18 8.81 6.69
C LEU A 24 16.39 9.58 5.65
N SER A 25 17.09 10.31 4.77
CA SER A 25 16.48 11.01 3.64
C SER A 25 16.44 10.16 2.38
N SER A 26 17.29 9.13 2.29
CA SER A 26 17.35 8.20 1.17
C SER A 26 17.90 6.83 1.61
N LEU A 27 17.75 5.84 0.72
CA LEU A 27 18.41 4.54 0.83
C LEU A 27 19.42 4.38 -0.32
N PRO A 28 20.57 3.74 -0.08
CA PRO A 28 21.48 3.35 -1.15
C PRO A 28 20.84 2.24 -2.00
N GLY A 29 21.16 2.18 -3.30
CA GLY A 29 20.71 1.10 -4.18
C GLY A 29 21.20 -0.28 -3.71
N GLU A 30 22.33 -0.32 -3.00
CA GLU A 30 22.88 -1.50 -2.35
C GLU A 30 21.93 -2.19 -1.36
N ILE A 31 20.85 -1.53 -0.91
CA ILE A 31 19.81 -2.17 -0.12
C ILE A 31 19.24 -3.41 -0.82
N GLY A 32 19.14 -3.39 -2.17
CA GLY A 32 18.65 -4.51 -2.97
C GLY A 32 19.50 -5.78 -2.88
N GLN A 33 20.74 -5.68 -2.39
CA GLN A 33 21.66 -6.83 -2.25
C GLN A 33 21.40 -7.64 -0.97
N LEU A 34 20.51 -7.18 -0.09
CA LEU A 34 20.07 -7.93 1.10
C LEU A 34 19.05 -9.02 0.72
N SER A 35 19.47 -9.97 -0.09
CA SER A 35 18.58 -10.97 -0.73
C SER A 35 17.86 -11.90 0.25
N GLN A 36 18.34 -12.03 1.49
CA GLN A 36 17.71 -12.81 2.56
C GLN A 36 16.75 -11.99 3.43
N LEU A 37 16.61 -10.69 3.18
CA LEU A 37 15.84 -9.80 4.03
C LEU A 37 14.35 -10.12 3.94
N ARG A 38 13.74 -10.31 5.11
CA ARG A 38 12.31 -10.66 5.28
C ARG A 38 11.52 -9.52 5.92
N VAL A 39 12.15 -8.72 6.77
CA VAL A 39 11.52 -7.58 7.45
C VAL A 39 12.40 -6.35 7.30
N LEU A 40 11.81 -5.27 6.78
CA LEU A 40 12.46 -3.96 6.66
C LEU A 40 11.57 -2.89 7.28
N TYR A 41 12.01 -2.34 8.41
CA TYR A 41 11.32 -1.24 9.10
C TYR A 41 12.07 0.06 8.88
N LEU A 42 11.42 0.99 8.18
CA LEU A 42 11.92 2.30 7.79
C LEU A 42 10.98 3.42 8.25
N ASN A 43 10.01 3.10 9.12
CA ASN A 43 9.04 4.07 9.57
C ASN A 43 9.64 5.19 10.42
N ARG A 44 9.03 6.37 10.39
CA ARG A 44 9.53 7.59 11.07
C ARG A 44 10.94 7.94 10.59
N ASN A 45 11.07 8.19 9.29
CA ASN A 45 12.27 8.71 8.63
C ASN A 45 11.87 9.93 7.77
N GLN A 46 12.73 10.33 6.85
CA GLN A 46 12.54 11.48 5.96
C GLN A 46 12.66 11.06 4.49
N LEU A 47 12.36 9.79 4.17
CA LEU A 47 12.52 9.24 2.82
C LEU A 47 11.55 9.95 1.87
N THR A 48 12.07 10.53 0.80
CA THR A 48 11.28 11.17 -0.27
C THR A 48 11.02 10.23 -1.44
N ALA A 49 11.89 9.23 -1.63
CA ALA A 49 11.75 8.19 -2.64
C ALA A 49 12.40 6.87 -2.16
N LEU A 50 12.05 5.77 -2.83
CA LEU A 50 12.75 4.49 -2.73
C LEU A 50 13.64 4.29 -3.96
N PRO A 51 14.84 3.68 -3.81
CA PRO A 51 15.62 3.24 -4.96
C PRO A 51 14.87 2.14 -5.72
N ILE A 52 15.06 2.05 -7.03
CA ILE A 52 14.44 1.00 -7.87
C ILE A 52 14.88 -0.40 -7.43
N GLU A 53 16.08 -0.51 -6.86
CA GLU A 53 16.66 -1.73 -6.31
C GLU A 53 15.87 -2.30 -5.13
N ILE A 54 14.90 -1.56 -4.57
CA ILE A 54 13.99 -2.10 -3.56
C ILE A 54 13.29 -3.37 -4.07
N GLY A 55 12.98 -3.44 -5.37
CA GLY A 55 12.35 -4.61 -6.00
C GLY A 55 13.22 -5.88 -5.98
N GLN A 56 14.52 -5.76 -5.71
CA GLN A 56 15.45 -6.89 -5.64
C GLN A 56 15.33 -7.68 -4.32
N LEU A 57 14.61 -7.15 -3.32
CA LEU A 57 14.36 -7.80 -2.03
C LEU A 57 13.32 -8.93 -2.15
N SER A 58 13.62 -9.95 -2.96
CA SER A 58 12.69 -11.02 -3.36
C SER A 58 12.13 -11.87 -2.21
N GLN A 59 12.77 -11.87 -1.03
CA GLN A 59 12.33 -12.58 0.17
C GLN A 59 11.56 -11.70 1.17
N LEU A 60 11.37 -10.41 0.86
CA LEU A 60 10.76 -9.47 1.78
C LEU A 60 9.28 -9.81 2.00
N GLN A 61 8.89 -9.90 3.27
CA GLN A 61 7.55 -10.25 3.71
C GLN A 61 6.84 -9.06 4.38
N VAL A 62 7.61 -8.16 4.99
CA VAL A 62 7.08 -6.97 5.65
C VAL A 62 7.95 -5.76 5.31
N LEU A 63 7.30 -4.72 4.79
CA LEU A 63 7.89 -3.41 4.53
C LEU A 63 7.08 -2.35 5.25
N ASP A 64 7.68 -1.69 6.24
CA ASP A 64 7.06 -0.60 6.98
C ASP A 64 7.74 0.73 6.63
N LEU A 65 7.02 1.59 5.91
CA LEU A 65 7.44 2.90 5.42
C LEU A 65 6.59 4.03 6.01
N ASN A 66 5.83 3.75 7.08
CA ASN A 66 4.96 4.73 7.71
C ASN A 66 5.72 6.00 8.11
N GLN A 67 5.06 7.16 8.05
CA GLN A 67 5.60 8.43 8.54
C GLN A 67 6.94 8.78 7.85
N ASN A 68 6.89 8.86 6.52
CA ASN A 68 7.97 9.33 5.64
C ASN A 68 7.43 10.47 4.76
N GLN A 69 8.16 10.83 3.70
CA GLN A 69 7.81 11.92 2.78
C GLN A 69 7.70 11.40 1.33
N LEU A 70 7.35 10.12 1.16
CA LEU A 70 7.30 9.48 -0.16
C LEU A 70 6.23 10.15 -1.02
N THR A 71 6.62 10.66 -2.19
CA THR A 71 5.68 11.25 -3.17
C THR A 71 5.20 10.25 -4.21
N SER A 72 5.98 9.18 -4.43
CA SER A 72 5.66 8.08 -5.33
C SER A 72 6.36 6.79 -4.88
N LEU A 73 5.93 5.67 -5.47
CA LEU A 73 6.64 4.38 -5.39
C LEU A 73 7.26 4.06 -6.76
N PRO A 74 8.47 3.47 -6.81
CA PRO A 74 9.00 2.93 -8.06
C PRO A 74 8.13 1.76 -8.55
N GLY A 75 8.03 1.55 -9.86
CA GLY A 75 7.28 0.41 -10.43
C GLY A 75 7.83 -0.93 -9.95
N GLU A 76 9.13 -0.99 -9.68
CA GLU A 76 9.84 -2.14 -9.12
C GLU A 76 9.32 -2.59 -7.75
N ILE A 77 8.52 -1.78 -7.04
CA ILE A 77 7.83 -2.24 -5.83
C ILE A 77 6.95 -3.47 -6.09
N GLY A 78 6.42 -3.61 -7.32
CA GLY A 78 5.64 -4.76 -7.75
C GLY A 78 6.43 -6.07 -7.79
N GLN A 79 7.77 -6.01 -7.80
CA GLN A 79 8.65 -7.18 -7.83
C GLN A 79 8.83 -7.83 -6.45
N LEU A 80 8.27 -7.24 -5.40
CA LEU A 80 8.25 -7.81 -4.05
C LEU A 80 7.21 -8.94 -3.94
N PHE A 81 7.40 -10.01 -4.71
CA PHE A 81 6.41 -11.08 -4.88
C PHE A 81 6.08 -11.86 -3.60
N GLN A 82 6.94 -11.82 -2.58
CA GLN A 82 6.73 -12.46 -1.27
C GLN A 82 6.14 -11.52 -0.21
N LEU A 83 5.93 -10.25 -0.56
CA LEU A 83 5.48 -9.25 0.40
C LEU A 83 4.05 -9.58 0.87
N GLN A 84 3.86 -9.57 2.18
CA GLN A 84 2.57 -9.86 2.81
C GLN A 84 1.95 -8.62 3.43
N ARG A 85 2.78 -7.66 3.86
CA ARG A 85 2.34 -6.42 4.50
C ARG A 85 3.16 -5.25 3.99
N LEU A 86 2.48 -4.25 3.44
CA LEU A 86 3.06 -2.99 3.01
C LEU A 86 2.36 -1.86 3.77
N LYS A 87 3.11 -1.11 4.57
CA LYS A 87 2.57 0.01 5.35
C LYS A 87 3.18 1.33 4.89
N LEU A 88 2.33 2.25 4.48
CA LEU A 88 2.66 3.55 3.87
C LEU A 88 1.88 4.71 4.52
N ILE A 89 1.39 4.52 5.74
CA ILE A 89 0.63 5.50 6.52
C ILE A 89 1.40 6.82 6.60
N GLN A 90 0.73 7.97 6.46
CA GLN A 90 1.37 9.30 6.60
C GLN A 90 2.56 9.47 5.66
N ASN A 91 2.29 9.42 4.36
CA ASN A 91 3.22 9.79 3.30
C ASN A 91 2.57 10.88 2.42
N GLN A 92 3.17 11.17 1.26
CA GLN A 92 2.70 12.19 0.32
C GLN A 92 2.36 11.58 -1.04
N LEU A 93 1.97 10.30 -1.07
CA LEU A 93 1.70 9.58 -2.32
C LEU A 93 0.50 10.19 -3.03
N THR A 94 0.68 10.57 -4.29
CA THR A 94 -0.39 11.12 -5.15
C THR A 94 -0.99 10.09 -6.09
N SER A 95 -0.25 9.00 -6.37
CA SER A 95 -0.68 7.84 -7.15
C SER A 95 0.05 6.58 -6.72
N LEU A 96 -0.43 5.43 -7.20
CA LEU A 96 0.28 4.15 -7.12
C LEU A 96 0.71 3.73 -8.54
N PRO A 97 1.88 3.07 -8.70
CA PRO A 97 2.24 2.43 -9.96
C PRO A 97 1.28 1.28 -10.29
N ALA A 98 1.05 1.00 -11.58
CA ALA A 98 0.23 -0.13 -12.02
C ALA A 98 0.79 -1.47 -11.52
N GLU A 99 2.11 -1.56 -11.41
CA GLU A 99 2.86 -2.70 -10.91
C GLU A 99 2.49 -3.10 -9.48
N ILE A 100 1.81 -2.24 -8.71
CA ILE A 100 1.28 -2.59 -7.37
C ILE A 100 0.41 -3.86 -7.41
N GLY A 101 -0.29 -4.09 -8.53
CA GLY A 101 -1.12 -5.28 -8.76
C GLY A 101 -0.34 -6.59 -8.84
N GLN A 102 0.98 -6.53 -9.08
CA GLN A 102 1.84 -7.72 -9.21
C GLN A 102 2.14 -8.38 -7.85
N MET A 103 1.89 -7.71 -6.73
CA MET A 103 2.13 -8.21 -5.38
C MET A 103 1.07 -9.24 -4.95
N SER A 104 1.05 -10.39 -5.62
CA SER A 104 0.03 -11.44 -5.48
C SER A 104 -0.07 -12.07 -4.08
N GLN A 105 0.97 -11.94 -3.24
CA GLN A 105 0.98 -12.47 -1.86
C GLN A 105 0.58 -11.44 -0.79
N LEU A 106 0.33 -10.18 -1.19
CA LEU A 106 0.04 -9.11 -0.25
C LEU A 106 -1.31 -9.35 0.42
N LYS A 107 -1.35 -9.25 1.75
CA LYS A 107 -2.53 -9.46 2.59
C LYS A 107 -3.04 -8.18 3.21
N GLU A 108 -2.14 -7.24 3.47
CA GLU A 108 -2.41 -5.94 4.11
C GLU A 108 -1.69 -4.85 3.33
N LEU A 109 -2.48 -3.88 2.84
CA LEU A 109 -1.99 -2.66 2.23
C LEU A 109 -2.57 -1.49 3.01
N ASP A 110 -1.71 -0.73 3.67
CA ASP A 110 -2.11 0.45 4.43
C ASP A 110 -1.55 1.72 3.78
N LEU A 111 -2.45 2.53 3.24
CA LEU A 111 -2.20 3.77 2.52
C LEU A 111 -2.89 4.96 3.20
N ASN A 112 -3.27 4.80 4.46
CA ASN A 112 -3.95 5.83 5.25
C ASN A 112 -3.12 7.14 5.29
N GLN A 113 -3.78 8.30 5.28
CA GLN A 113 -3.12 9.60 5.34
C GLN A 113 -2.10 9.81 4.21
N ASN A 114 -2.59 9.74 2.97
CA ASN A 114 -1.82 10.09 1.77
C ASN A 114 -2.61 11.12 0.93
N GLN A 115 -2.20 11.35 -0.32
CA GLN A 115 -2.79 12.33 -1.23
C GLN A 115 -3.33 11.67 -2.50
N LEU A 116 -3.72 10.39 -2.41
CA LEU A 116 -4.17 9.61 -3.56
C LEU A 116 -5.48 10.17 -4.10
N THR A 117 -5.52 10.46 -5.41
CA THR A 117 -6.72 10.96 -6.10
C THR A 117 -7.48 9.85 -6.84
N SER A 118 -6.80 8.76 -7.15
CA SER A 118 -7.33 7.56 -7.81
C SER A 118 -6.49 6.32 -7.45
N LEU A 119 -6.98 5.14 -7.82
CA LEU A 119 -6.25 3.88 -7.76
C LEU A 119 -6.08 3.32 -9.18
N PRO A 120 -4.96 2.64 -9.49
CA PRO A 120 -4.81 1.89 -10.73
C PRO A 120 -5.82 0.73 -10.79
N ALA A 121 -6.28 0.38 -11.99
CA ALA A 121 -7.18 -0.76 -12.20
C ALA A 121 -6.54 -2.08 -11.74
N GLU A 122 -5.22 -2.17 -11.83
CA GLU A 122 -4.39 -3.29 -11.42
C GLU A 122 -4.51 -3.62 -9.93
N ILE A 123 -5.07 -2.73 -9.09
CA ILE A 123 -5.40 -3.06 -7.70
C ILE A 123 -6.26 -4.34 -7.62
N GLY A 124 -7.14 -4.58 -8.60
CA GLY A 124 -7.98 -5.78 -8.67
C GLY A 124 -7.20 -7.10 -8.80
N GLN A 125 -5.92 -7.05 -9.20
CA GLN A 125 -5.08 -8.24 -9.40
C GLN A 125 -4.53 -8.81 -8.07
N MET A 126 -4.64 -8.08 -6.97
CA MET A 126 -4.10 -8.45 -5.65
C MET A 126 -4.97 -9.52 -4.96
N SER A 127 -5.00 -10.72 -5.53
CA SER A 127 -5.94 -11.79 -5.17
C SER A 127 -5.89 -12.28 -3.71
N GLN A 128 -4.80 -12.04 -2.98
CA GLN A 128 -4.65 -12.42 -1.56
C GLN A 128 -4.93 -11.28 -0.57
N LEU A 129 -5.26 -10.08 -1.07
CA LEU A 129 -5.45 -8.89 -0.22
C LEU A 129 -6.68 -9.08 0.66
N LYS A 130 -6.51 -8.87 1.98
CA LYS A 130 -7.56 -9.05 3.00
C LYS A 130 -7.96 -7.73 3.64
N GLU A 131 -7.02 -6.78 3.72
CA GLU A 131 -7.22 -5.49 4.34
C GLU A 131 -6.59 -4.41 3.46
N LEU A 132 -7.41 -3.43 3.08
CA LEU A 132 -7.03 -2.26 2.32
C LEU A 132 -7.49 -1.02 3.08
N ASP A 133 -6.55 -0.27 3.63
CA ASP A 133 -6.82 1.01 4.28
C ASP A 133 -6.44 2.17 3.36
N LEU A 134 -7.43 2.95 2.98
CA LEU A 134 -7.34 4.14 2.12
C LEU A 134 -7.97 5.35 2.82
N ASN A 135 -8.15 5.31 4.14
CA ASN A 135 -8.65 6.44 4.91
C ASN A 135 -7.82 7.70 4.65
N GLN A 136 -8.46 8.87 4.77
CA GLN A 136 -7.77 10.16 4.76
C GLN A 136 -6.90 10.35 3.49
N ASN A 137 -7.53 10.17 2.34
CA ASN A 137 -6.96 10.41 1.02
C ASN A 137 -7.85 11.42 0.26
N GLN A 138 -7.61 11.60 -1.04
CA GLN A 138 -8.35 12.52 -1.90
C GLN A 138 -9.09 11.77 -3.01
N LEU A 139 -9.45 10.50 -2.77
CA LEU A 139 -10.05 9.64 -3.78
C LEU A 139 -11.40 10.19 -4.22
N THR A 140 -11.54 10.44 -5.52
CA THR A 140 -12.79 10.93 -6.13
C THR A 140 -13.67 9.81 -6.67
N SER A 141 -13.05 8.68 -7.02
CA SER A 141 -13.69 7.45 -7.47
C SER A 141 -12.82 6.24 -7.12
N LEU A 142 -13.40 5.04 -7.29
CA LEU A 142 -12.68 3.77 -7.23
C LEU A 142 -12.82 3.07 -8.59
N PRO A 143 -11.78 2.35 -9.07
CA PRO A 143 -11.90 1.50 -10.25
C PRO A 143 -12.90 0.37 -9.99
N GLY A 144 -13.64 -0.06 -11.02
CA GLY A 144 -14.57 -1.19 -10.91
C GLY A 144 -13.85 -2.50 -10.53
N GLU A 145 -12.58 -2.60 -10.92
CA GLU A 145 -11.65 -3.68 -10.62
C GLU A 145 -11.43 -3.89 -9.12
N ILE A 146 -11.75 -2.93 -8.25
CA ILE A 146 -11.72 -3.16 -6.80
C ILE A 146 -12.63 -4.31 -6.38
N GLY A 147 -13.69 -4.57 -7.15
CA GLY A 147 -14.58 -5.72 -6.94
C GLY A 147 -13.95 -7.08 -7.24
N GLN A 148 -12.79 -7.11 -7.92
CA GLN A 148 -12.04 -8.34 -8.22
C GLN A 148 -11.21 -8.84 -7.03
N LEU A 149 -11.09 -8.04 -5.96
CA LEU A 149 -10.40 -8.40 -4.72
C LEU A 149 -11.18 -9.47 -3.93
N SER A 150 -11.13 -10.71 -4.41
CA SER A 150 -11.98 -11.82 -3.95
C SER A 150 -11.77 -12.23 -2.49
N GLN A 151 -10.62 -11.89 -1.89
CA GLN A 151 -10.29 -12.20 -0.49
C GLN A 151 -10.44 -10.99 0.45
N LEU A 152 -10.83 -9.82 -0.06
CA LEU A 152 -10.87 -8.60 0.74
C LEU A 152 -11.98 -8.70 1.79
N LYS A 153 -11.58 -8.49 3.05
CA LYS A 153 -12.49 -8.56 4.21
C LYS A 153 -12.82 -7.19 4.75
N LYS A 154 -11.85 -6.26 4.67
CA LYS A 154 -11.98 -4.90 5.21
C LYS A 154 -11.49 -3.90 4.18
N LEU A 155 -12.35 -2.93 3.90
CA LEU A 155 -12.07 -1.79 3.04
C LEU A 155 -12.39 -0.51 3.82
N TYR A 156 -11.39 0.32 4.03
CA TYR A 156 -11.54 1.59 4.73
C TYR A 156 -11.34 2.75 3.77
N LEU A 157 -12.33 3.63 3.69
CA LEU A 157 -12.40 4.73 2.73
C LEU A 157 -12.88 6.03 3.40
N ASN A 158 -12.86 6.12 4.74
CA ASN A 158 -13.31 7.31 5.44
C ASN A 158 -12.50 8.54 5.01
N GLN A 159 -13.12 9.72 5.07
CA GLN A 159 -12.46 10.99 4.79
C GLN A 159 -11.77 11.00 3.42
N ASN A 160 -12.56 10.74 2.39
CA ASN A 160 -12.18 10.86 0.98
C ASN A 160 -13.17 11.80 0.26
N GLN A 161 -13.09 11.89 -1.06
CA GLN A 161 -13.96 12.73 -1.90
C GLN A 161 -14.89 11.88 -2.78
N LEU A 162 -15.24 10.67 -2.33
CA LEU A 162 -16.06 9.75 -3.10
C LEU A 162 -17.50 10.26 -3.21
N THR A 163 -18.00 10.32 -4.44
CA THR A 163 -19.40 10.72 -4.72
C THR A 163 -20.30 9.51 -5.03
N SER A 164 -19.70 8.40 -5.46
CA SER A 164 -20.36 7.14 -5.74
C SER A 164 -19.41 5.96 -5.43
N LEU A 165 -19.94 4.75 -5.53
CA LEU A 165 -19.17 3.51 -5.40
C LEU A 165 -19.43 2.60 -6.60
N PRO A 166 -18.41 1.87 -7.11
CA PRO A 166 -18.61 0.87 -8.14
C PRO A 166 -19.57 -0.23 -7.65
N ALA A 167 -20.49 -0.65 -8.51
CA ALA A 167 -21.54 -1.63 -8.17
C ALA A 167 -20.96 -3.00 -7.78
N GLU A 168 -19.76 -3.28 -8.27
CA GLU A 168 -18.97 -4.49 -8.03
C GLU A 168 -18.65 -4.68 -6.54
N ILE A 169 -18.56 -3.62 -5.74
CA ILE A 169 -18.40 -3.72 -4.26
C ILE A 169 -19.56 -4.51 -3.65
N GLY A 170 -20.77 -4.37 -4.19
CA GLY A 170 -21.94 -5.14 -3.76
C GLY A 170 -21.78 -6.65 -3.97
N GLN A 171 -20.86 -7.09 -4.84
CA GLN A 171 -20.62 -8.50 -5.19
C GLN A 171 -19.47 -9.16 -4.43
N MET A 172 -18.63 -8.39 -3.72
CA MET A 172 -17.43 -8.91 -3.05
C MET A 172 -17.78 -9.82 -1.87
N SER A 173 -17.87 -11.14 -2.05
CA SER A 173 -18.47 -12.06 -1.06
C SER A 173 -17.78 -12.10 0.31
N GLN A 174 -16.47 -11.84 0.37
CA GLN A 174 -15.69 -11.84 1.62
C GLN A 174 -15.70 -10.51 2.37
N LEU A 175 -16.20 -9.42 1.75
CA LEU A 175 -16.19 -8.09 2.34
C LEU A 175 -17.18 -8.02 3.50
N THR A 176 -16.65 -7.85 4.72
CA THR A 176 -17.42 -7.82 5.98
C THR A 176 -17.41 -6.44 6.62
N LYS A 177 -16.41 -5.62 6.29
CA LYS A 177 -16.25 -4.27 6.83
C LYS A 177 -15.99 -3.28 5.70
N LEU A 178 -16.87 -2.29 5.60
CA LEU A 178 -16.77 -1.18 4.65
C LEU A 178 -16.99 0.11 5.43
N GLU A 179 -15.98 0.95 5.53
CA GLU A 179 -16.06 2.26 6.21
C GLU A 179 -16.00 3.39 5.19
N LEU A 180 -16.97 4.30 5.22
CA LEU A 180 -17.21 5.33 4.21
C LEU A 180 -17.52 6.71 4.80
N ALA A 181 -17.36 6.87 6.11
CA ALA A 181 -17.69 8.10 6.81
C ALA A 181 -16.97 9.30 6.18
N GLU A 182 -17.59 10.47 6.24
CA GLU A 182 -16.99 11.72 5.76
C GLU A 182 -16.59 11.67 4.27
N ASN A 183 -17.44 11.09 3.43
CA ASN A 183 -17.41 11.23 1.97
C ASN A 183 -18.69 11.93 1.48
N PRO A 184 -18.61 12.73 0.40
CA PRO A 184 -19.76 13.38 -0.22
C PRO A 184 -20.61 12.41 -1.08
N LEU A 185 -20.92 11.21 -0.57
CA LEU A 185 -21.65 10.16 -1.28
C LEU A 185 -23.09 10.60 -1.58
N LYS A 186 -23.48 10.54 -2.85
CA LYS A 186 -24.84 10.83 -3.32
C LYS A 186 -25.50 9.57 -3.87
N ASP A 187 -24.76 8.83 -4.68
CA ASP A 187 -25.27 7.69 -5.44
C ASP A 187 -24.60 6.39 -4.99
N ILE A 188 -25.20 5.75 -3.98
CA ILE A 188 -24.84 4.39 -3.56
C ILE A 188 -25.92 3.45 -4.07
N VAL A 189 -25.51 2.44 -4.84
CA VAL A 189 -26.40 1.39 -5.37
C VAL A 189 -27.08 0.65 -4.21
N GLU A 190 -28.40 0.41 -4.31
CA GLU A 190 -29.24 -0.22 -3.27
C GLU A 190 -28.65 -1.51 -2.69
N LYS A 191 -28.03 -2.36 -3.53
CA LYS A 191 -27.38 -3.59 -3.07
C LYS A 191 -26.29 -3.33 -2.04
N ILE A 192 -25.52 -2.25 -2.19
CA ILE A 192 -24.47 -1.84 -1.25
C ILE A 192 -25.11 -1.29 0.03
N ARG A 193 -26.14 -0.43 -0.10
CA ARG A 193 -26.89 0.14 1.04
C ARG A 193 -27.46 -0.95 1.93
N GLN A 194 -28.18 -1.91 1.34
CA GLN A 194 -28.81 -3.01 2.08
C GLN A 194 -27.77 -3.93 2.74
N ARG A 195 -26.68 -4.24 2.03
CA ARG A 195 -25.65 -5.16 2.53
C ARG A 195 -24.89 -4.58 3.72
N PHE A 196 -24.52 -3.30 3.67
CA PHE A 196 -23.68 -2.65 4.68
C PHE A 196 -24.42 -1.71 5.62
N ARG A 197 -25.75 -1.59 5.47
CA ARG A 197 -26.64 -0.75 6.29
C ARG A 197 -26.22 0.73 6.28
N LEU A 198 -25.99 1.25 5.09
CA LEU A 198 -25.59 2.65 4.79
C LEU A 198 -26.78 3.53 4.42
#